data_AF-A0A4S8W2Q4-F1
#
_entry.id   AF-A0A4S8W2Q4-F1
#
_cell.length_a   1.000
_cell.length_b   1.000
_cell.length_c   1.000
_cell.angle_alpha   90.00
_cell.angle_beta   90.00
_cell.angle_gamma   90.00
#
_symmetry.space_group_name_H-M   'P 1'
#
loop_
_entity.id
_entity.type
_entity.pdbx_description
1 polymer ?
#
loop_
_entity_poly.entity_id
_entity_poly.type
_entity_poly.pdbx_seq_one_letter_code
_entity_poly.pdbx_strand_id
1 'polypeptide(L)'
;MAQKRAAAMARRLQQRLLSNRMHLRYSDYLTAVATASMGLLEAGEFLGEPVSLASDAWTIDRISGPDVSDKSTVLSFAHIAANAYVDPPHGGEWTDIGGGFNYTEDFGWERDGLRGHVFADTENKTVIIGLKGTSLPYFDDGETSNNDILNDNLFGSCCCGQGGQYAWRRVCDCQTSTDTCNSSCLMTSLWKKSNYYHAARHLYHNITAIYPDADVWLTGHSLGGVVSSLLGLTYGLPTITFEAFPDALAARRLGLPTPPGYRVGDVEKHYTGIYHFGHTADPVYMGHCNSFNSPCTIAGYAFQSKCHTGHNSV
;
A
#
# COMPACT_ATOMS: atom_id res chain seq x y z
N MET A 1 27.07 17.02 27.58
CA MET A 1 25.69 17.48 27.92
C MET A 1 24.78 17.58 26.69
N ALA A 2 25.27 18.09 25.55
CA ALA A 2 24.50 18.20 24.30
C ALA A 2 24.03 16.86 23.71
N GLN A 3 24.90 15.83 23.62
CA GLN A 3 24.52 14.49 23.12
C GLN A 3 23.40 13.82 23.92
N LYS A 4 23.41 13.93 25.27
CA LYS A 4 22.33 13.41 26.11
C LYS A 4 21.01 14.16 25.91
N ARG A 5 21.05 15.47 25.63
CA ARG A 5 19.87 16.28 25.30
C ARG A 5 19.32 15.95 23.91
N ALA A 6 20.19 15.75 22.92
CA ALA A 6 19.80 15.30 21.58
C ALA A 6 19.15 13.91 21.62
N ALA A 7 19.75 12.95 22.33
CA ALA A 7 19.17 11.62 22.49
C ALA A 7 17.83 11.62 23.25
N ALA A 8 17.68 12.49 24.26
CA ALA A 8 16.39 12.64 24.97
C ALA A 8 15.31 13.32 24.10
N MET A 9 15.72 14.26 23.24
CA MET A 9 14.83 14.91 22.28
C MET A 9 14.41 13.95 21.17
N ALA A 10 15.34 13.17 20.62
CA ALA A 10 15.08 12.11 19.66
C ALA A 10 14.10 11.07 20.24
N ARG A 11 14.34 10.58 21.48
CA ARG A 11 13.39 9.68 22.17
C ARG A 11 12.01 10.28 22.37
N ARG A 12 11.91 11.59 22.68
CA ARG A 12 10.62 12.27 22.83
C ARG A 12 9.88 12.45 21.50
N LEU A 13 10.61 12.69 20.40
CA LEU A 13 10.04 12.75 19.05
C LEU A 13 9.61 11.36 18.57
N GLN A 14 10.44 10.34 18.84
CA GLN A 14 10.13 8.95 18.57
C GLN A 14 8.90 8.47 19.37
N GLN A 15 8.78 8.85 20.65
CA GLN A 15 7.59 8.59 21.46
C GLN A 15 6.32 9.30 20.97
N ARG A 16 6.44 10.42 20.22
CA ARG A 16 5.29 11.08 19.59
C ARG A 16 4.84 10.34 18.33
N LEU A 17 5.78 9.87 17.51
CA LEU A 17 5.49 8.99 16.38
C LEU A 17 4.87 7.67 16.84
N LEU A 18 5.44 7.07 17.88
CA LEU A 18 5.03 5.81 18.53
C LEU A 18 3.93 6.03 19.58
N SER A 19 3.16 7.11 19.54
CA SER A 19 2.09 7.30 20.52
C SER A 19 1.16 6.08 20.47
N ASN A 20 1.17 5.30 21.58
CA ASN A 20 0.56 3.98 21.72
C ASN A 20 -0.94 4.07 21.41
N ARG A 21 -1.30 4.00 20.13
CA ARG A 21 -2.68 3.81 19.70
C ARG A 21 -2.88 2.36 19.32
N MET A 22 -3.87 1.79 19.97
CA MET A 22 -4.36 0.44 19.75
C MET A 22 -4.93 0.35 18.34
N HIS A 23 -4.16 -0.20 17.41
CA HIS A 23 -4.74 -0.71 16.18
C HIS A 23 -5.28 -2.09 16.49
N LEU A 24 -6.60 -2.18 16.54
CA LEU A 24 -7.30 -3.44 16.51
C LEU A 24 -7.04 -4.06 15.13
N ARG A 25 -6.52 -5.27 15.10
CA ARG A 25 -6.25 -5.99 13.85
C ARG A 25 -6.90 -7.34 13.96
N TYR A 26 -7.61 -7.69 12.91
CA TYR A 26 -7.98 -9.04 12.57
C TYR A 26 -6.71 -9.87 12.32
N SER A 27 -6.15 -10.46 13.39
CA SER A 27 -5.06 -11.43 13.23
C SER A 27 -5.69 -12.75 12.88
N ASP A 28 -5.47 -13.15 11.64
CA ASP A 28 -5.44 -14.56 11.31
C ASP A 28 -4.33 -15.22 12.16
N TYR A 29 -4.41 -16.54 12.26
CA TYR A 29 -3.35 -17.48 12.64
C TYR A 29 -1.97 -17.26 11.94
N LEU A 30 -1.82 -16.23 11.09
CA LEU A 30 -0.66 -15.86 10.27
C LEU A 30 0.55 -15.37 11.09
N THR A 31 0.36 -14.87 12.31
CA THR A 31 1.45 -14.46 13.21
C THR A 31 2.04 -15.64 13.98
N ALA A 32 1.26 -16.71 14.19
CA ALA A 32 1.72 -17.92 14.90
C ALA A 32 2.40 -18.93 13.96
N VAL A 33 2.16 -18.86 12.65
CA VAL A 33 2.70 -19.81 11.68
C VAL A 33 3.15 -19.08 10.42
N ALA A 34 4.32 -18.44 10.50
CA ALA A 34 5.02 -17.84 9.36
C ALA A 34 5.31 -18.84 8.20
N THR A 35 5.00 -20.12 8.37
CA THR A 35 5.14 -21.18 7.36
C THR A 35 3.84 -21.56 6.64
N ALA A 36 2.65 -21.10 7.08
CA ALA A 36 1.35 -21.49 6.50
C ALA A 36 0.67 -20.39 5.65
N SER A 37 1.17 -19.15 5.70
CA SER A 37 0.59 -17.98 5.02
C SER A 37 0.62 -18.07 3.48
N MET A 38 1.58 -18.80 2.92
CA MET A 38 1.58 -19.17 1.50
C MET A 38 0.34 -20.01 1.14
N GLY A 39 -0.09 -20.92 2.01
CA GLY A 39 -1.17 -21.87 1.71
C GLY A 39 -2.57 -21.25 1.60
N LEU A 40 -2.92 -20.22 2.38
CA LEU A 40 -4.27 -19.61 2.34
C LEU A 40 -4.46 -18.68 1.14
N LEU A 41 -3.46 -17.86 0.84
CA LEU A 41 -3.49 -16.98 -0.33
C LEU A 41 -3.39 -17.80 -1.63
N GLU A 42 -2.52 -18.82 -1.67
CA GLU A 42 -2.45 -19.75 -2.81
C GLU A 42 -3.72 -20.59 -2.95
N ALA A 43 -4.37 -20.99 -1.85
CA ALA A 43 -5.66 -21.67 -1.90
C ALA A 43 -6.77 -20.73 -2.42
N GLY A 44 -6.79 -19.47 -1.99
CA GLY A 44 -7.71 -18.47 -2.52
C GLY A 44 -7.47 -18.21 -4.01
N GLU A 45 -6.21 -18.17 -4.43
CA GLU A 45 -5.82 -18.09 -5.84
C GLU A 45 -6.31 -19.30 -6.64
N PHE A 46 -6.10 -20.51 -6.14
CA PHE A 46 -6.53 -21.75 -6.78
C PHE A 46 -8.06 -21.86 -6.88
N LEU A 47 -8.78 -21.46 -5.85
CA LEU A 47 -10.24 -21.51 -5.79
C LEU A 47 -10.92 -20.34 -6.53
N GLY A 48 -10.18 -19.26 -6.78
CA GLY A 48 -10.71 -18.05 -7.42
C GLY A 48 -11.66 -17.26 -6.52
N GLU A 49 -11.62 -17.47 -5.21
CA GLU A 49 -12.39 -16.75 -4.19
C GLU A 49 -11.59 -16.75 -2.85
N PRO A 50 -11.73 -15.73 -1.98
CA PRO A 50 -11.08 -15.73 -0.67
C PRO A 50 -11.45 -16.97 0.16
N VAL A 51 -10.46 -17.58 0.83
CA VAL A 51 -10.72 -18.65 1.79
C VAL A 51 -11.38 -18.06 3.04
N SER A 52 -12.61 -18.49 3.34
CA SER A 52 -13.30 -18.10 4.56
C SER A 52 -12.71 -18.85 5.75
N LEU A 53 -12.26 -18.11 6.75
CA LEU A 53 -11.83 -18.65 8.03
C LEU A 53 -12.97 -18.60 9.06
N ALA A 54 -12.95 -19.52 10.02
CA ALA A 54 -13.90 -19.53 11.13
C ALA A 54 -13.69 -18.32 12.05
N SER A 55 -14.73 -17.89 12.78
CA SER A 55 -14.68 -16.66 13.58
C SER A 55 -13.63 -16.69 14.70
N ASP A 56 -13.26 -17.86 15.19
CA ASP A 56 -12.23 -18.08 16.21
C ASP A 56 -10.80 -17.99 15.66
N ALA A 57 -10.62 -18.04 14.34
CA ALA A 57 -9.34 -17.80 13.68
C ALA A 57 -8.94 -16.31 13.66
N TRP A 58 -9.87 -15.43 14.04
CA TRP A 58 -9.73 -13.99 14.00
C TRP A 58 -9.65 -13.41 15.40
N THR A 59 -8.54 -12.75 15.73
CA THR A 59 -8.43 -11.97 16.97
C THR A 59 -8.52 -10.49 16.69
N ILE A 60 -8.67 -9.70 17.75
CA ILE A 60 -8.56 -8.25 17.72
C ILE A 60 -7.40 -7.88 18.63
N ASP A 61 -6.23 -7.64 18.02
CA ASP A 61 -4.99 -7.41 18.78
C ASP A 61 -4.73 -5.93 19.01
N ARG A 62 -3.89 -5.58 19.99
CA ARG A 62 -3.43 -4.20 20.17
C ARG A 62 -1.98 -4.12 19.74
N ILE A 63 -1.72 -3.53 18.58
CA ILE A 63 -0.37 -3.38 18.04
C ILE A 63 0.11 -1.93 18.11
N SER A 64 1.43 -1.75 18.17
CA SER A 64 2.09 -0.45 18.06
C SER A 64 1.90 0.10 16.64
N GLY A 65 1.58 1.38 16.51
CA GLY A 65 1.35 2.03 15.23
C GLY A 65 1.58 3.54 15.29
N PRO A 66 1.68 4.20 14.12
CA PRO A 66 1.88 5.63 14.04
C PRO A 66 0.65 6.40 14.55
N ASP A 67 0.89 7.46 15.32
CA ASP A 67 -0.19 8.35 15.79
C ASP A 67 -0.71 9.27 14.67
N VAL A 68 -1.75 8.79 13.98
CA VAL A 68 -2.45 9.53 12.91
C VAL A 68 -3.15 10.82 13.36
N SER A 69 -3.32 11.04 14.68
CA SER A 69 -3.86 12.30 15.20
C SER A 69 -2.80 13.37 15.41
N ASP A 70 -1.51 12.98 15.43
CA ASP A 70 -0.40 13.91 15.51
C ASP A 70 0.05 14.34 14.12
N LYS A 71 -0.02 15.65 13.87
CA LYS A 71 0.33 16.22 12.57
C LYS A 71 1.80 15.99 12.21
N SER A 72 2.72 15.99 13.19
CA SER A 72 4.13 15.68 12.89
C SER A 72 4.29 14.25 12.38
N THR A 73 3.57 13.29 12.97
CA THR A 73 3.59 11.91 12.49
C THR A 73 3.12 11.78 11.05
N VAL A 74 1.98 12.38 10.72
CA VAL A 74 1.44 12.34 9.35
C VAL A 74 2.41 13.01 8.36
N LEU A 75 3.02 14.13 8.74
CA LEU A 75 4.02 14.80 7.90
C LEU A 75 5.29 13.97 7.71
N SER A 76 5.80 13.31 8.76
CA SER A 76 6.95 12.41 8.63
C SER A 76 6.66 11.27 7.66
N PHE A 77 5.47 10.67 7.73
CA PHE A 77 5.03 9.65 6.78
C PHE A 77 4.87 10.18 5.36
N ALA A 78 4.37 11.41 5.19
CA ALA A 78 4.29 12.06 3.89
C ALA A 78 5.69 12.29 3.28
N HIS A 79 6.66 12.68 4.10
CA HIS A 79 8.06 12.80 3.67
C HIS A 79 8.68 11.44 3.30
N ILE A 80 8.36 10.36 4.03
CA ILE A 80 8.79 9.00 3.65
C ILE A 80 8.20 8.62 2.29
N ALA A 81 6.90 8.84 2.07
CA ALA A 81 6.23 8.55 0.81
C ALA A 81 6.80 9.38 -0.36
N ALA A 82 7.19 10.63 -0.12
CA ALA A 82 7.86 11.47 -1.12
C ALA A 82 9.30 11.01 -1.39
N ASN A 83 10.06 10.70 -0.34
CA ASN A 83 11.44 10.19 -0.46
C ASN A 83 11.49 8.86 -1.20
N ALA A 84 10.42 8.05 -1.19
CA ALA A 84 10.34 6.82 -1.97
C ALA A 84 10.54 7.01 -3.49
N TYR A 85 10.37 8.24 -4.01
CA TYR A 85 10.64 8.61 -5.40
C TYR A 85 12.07 9.06 -5.69
N VAL A 86 12.88 9.24 -4.65
CA VAL A 86 14.25 9.76 -4.75
C VAL A 86 15.21 8.58 -4.85
N ASP A 87 16.16 8.60 -5.79
CA ASP A 87 17.25 7.61 -5.90
C ASP A 87 18.56 8.23 -5.39
N PRO A 88 18.95 8.06 -4.12
CA PRO A 88 20.20 8.62 -3.62
C PRO A 88 21.41 7.76 -4.07
N PRO A 89 22.52 8.37 -4.53
CA PRO A 89 22.81 9.80 -4.63
C PRO A 89 22.49 10.41 -6.01
N HIS A 90 21.77 9.68 -6.86
CA HIS A 90 21.67 9.93 -8.30
C HIS A 90 20.58 10.94 -8.71
N GLY A 91 19.66 11.32 -7.82
CA GLY A 91 18.69 12.39 -8.09
C GLY A 91 17.75 12.74 -6.94
N GLY A 92 16.97 13.80 -7.12
CA GLY A 92 15.88 14.24 -6.23
C GLY A 92 16.30 14.99 -4.95
N GLU A 93 15.32 15.63 -4.31
CA GLU A 93 15.52 16.26 -2.99
C GLU A 93 15.07 15.30 -1.88
N TRP A 94 16.03 14.83 -1.09
CA TRP A 94 15.75 14.01 0.09
C TRP A 94 15.36 14.88 1.29
N THR A 95 14.23 14.58 1.92
CA THR A 95 13.81 15.27 3.14
C THR A 95 14.12 14.45 4.38
N ASP A 96 14.73 15.06 5.40
CA ASP A 96 14.86 14.42 6.72
C ASP A 96 13.46 14.26 7.35
N ILE A 97 13.10 13.01 7.62
CA ILE A 97 11.79 12.62 8.14
C ILE A 97 11.66 12.86 9.66
N GLY A 98 12.78 13.15 10.33
CA GLY A 98 12.85 13.35 11.78
C GLY A 98 12.49 12.09 12.58
N GLY A 99 12.11 12.28 13.84
CA GLY A 99 11.50 11.20 14.62
C GLY A 99 12.42 10.11 15.14
N GLY A 100 13.72 10.17 14.86
CA GLY A 100 14.68 9.13 15.24
C GLY A 100 14.72 7.93 14.28
N PHE A 101 14.10 8.04 13.11
CA PHE A 101 14.19 7.08 12.02
C PHE A 101 15.29 7.50 11.04
N ASN A 102 16.13 6.54 10.64
CA ASN A 102 17.19 6.76 9.66
C ASN A 102 16.91 5.98 8.38
N TYR A 103 17.28 6.58 7.25
CA TYR A 103 17.43 5.83 6.01
C TYR A 103 18.41 4.66 6.23
N THR A 104 17.99 3.46 5.85
CA THR A 104 18.78 2.24 6.11
C THR A 104 19.11 1.49 4.82
N GLU A 105 18.11 1.19 4.00
CA GLU A 105 18.27 0.41 2.76
C GLU A 105 17.32 0.92 1.67
N ASP A 106 17.73 0.77 0.42
CA ASP A 106 16.87 0.92 -0.77
C ASP A 106 16.50 -0.45 -1.37
N PHE A 107 15.56 -0.47 -2.31
CA PHE A 107 15.26 -1.67 -3.09
C PHE A 107 14.71 -1.33 -4.47
N GLY A 108 15.01 -2.19 -5.45
CA GLY A 108 14.37 -2.24 -6.76
C GLY A 108 14.82 -1.16 -7.74
N TRP A 109 15.79 -0.30 -7.39
CA TRP A 109 16.33 0.73 -8.27
C TRP A 109 17.19 0.16 -9.40
N GLU A 110 17.72 -1.05 -9.22
CA GLU A 110 18.56 -1.75 -10.18
C GLU A 110 17.80 -2.28 -11.41
N ARG A 111 16.46 -2.32 -11.36
CA ARG A 111 15.60 -2.84 -12.43
C ARG A 111 14.29 -2.06 -12.53
N ASP A 112 13.55 -2.33 -13.60
CA ASP A 112 12.16 -1.90 -13.74
C ASP A 112 11.28 -2.78 -12.83
N GLY A 113 10.72 -2.20 -11.77
CA GLY A 113 10.03 -2.95 -10.71
C GLY A 113 9.55 -2.08 -9.55
N LEU A 114 9.09 -2.74 -8.49
CA LEU A 114 8.69 -2.09 -7.24
C LEU A 114 9.93 -1.45 -6.59
N ARG A 115 9.86 -0.15 -6.32
CA ARG A 115 10.95 0.66 -5.77
C ARG A 115 10.55 1.30 -4.45
N GLY A 116 11.55 1.72 -3.68
CA GLY A 116 11.34 2.46 -2.44
C GLY A 116 12.50 2.32 -1.47
N HIS A 117 12.21 2.64 -0.20
CA HIS A 117 13.21 2.73 0.86
C HIS A 117 12.71 2.18 2.18
N VAL A 118 13.66 1.79 3.02
CA VAL A 118 13.44 1.28 4.37
C VAL A 118 14.05 2.24 5.39
N PHE A 119 13.26 2.56 6.41
CA PHE A 119 13.65 3.44 7.50
C PHE A 119 13.56 2.69 8.83
N ALA A 120 14.65 2.62 9.58
CA ALA A 120 14.66 1.98 10.89
C ALA A 120 14.90 3.01 11.99
N ASP A 121 14.27 2.81 13.15
CA ASP A 121 14.58 3.60 14.33
C ASP A 121 15.98 3.24 14.88
N THR A 122 16.52 4.08 15.78
CA THR A 122 17.87 3.88 16.31
C THR A 122 18.08 2.58 17.10
N GLU A 123 17.00 1.89 17.50
CA GLU A 123 17.05 0.62 18.22
C GLU A 123 16.68 -0.59 17.35
N ASN A 124 16.39 -0.40 16.04
CA ASN A 124 15.88 -1.42 15.12
C ASN A 124 14.63 -2.16 15.64
N LYS A 125 13.80 -1.47 16.43
CA LYS A 125 12.51 -1.96 16.97
C LYS A 125 11.33 -1.57 16.10
N THR A 126 11.47 -0.57 15.25
CA THR A 126 10.42 -0.18 14.32
C THR A 126 11.03 0.09 12.96
N VAL A 127 10.45 -0.52 11.93
CA VAL A 127 10.83 -0.38 10.54
C VAL A 127 9.65 0.17 9.75
N ILE A 128 9.90 1.21 8.97
CA ILE A 128 8.92 1.80 8.05
C ILE A 128 9.36 1.51 6.62
N ILE A 129 8.48 0.87 5.85
CA ILE A 129 8.68 0.61 4.43
C ILE A 129 7.94 1.68 3.63
N GLY A 130 8.69 2.51 2.91
CA GLY A 130 8.16 3.50 1.98
C GLY A 130 8.16 2.97 0.55
N LEU A 131 6.98 2.72 -0.02
CA LEU A 131 6.84 2.24 -1.40
C LEU A 131 6.64 3.40 -2.37
N LYS A 132 7.44 3.41 -3.45
CA LYS A 132 7.31 4.35 -4.56
C LYS A 132 6.02 4.09 -5.32
N GLY A 133 5.35 5.16 -5.75
CA GLY A 133 4.25 5.05 -6.71
C GLY A 133 4.70 5.26 -8.15
N THR A 134 3.76 5.69 -8.98
CA THR A 134 3.98 5.82 -10.43
C THR A 134 4.82 7.04 -10.76
N SER A 135 5.87 6.82 -11.55
CA SER A 135 6.62 7.91 -12.17
C SER A 135 5.75 8.59 -13.22
N LEU A 136 5.49 9.88 -13.05
CA LEU A 136 4.94 10.70 -14.12
C LEU A 136 6.11 11.26 -14.93
N PRO A 137 6.10 11.21 -16.27
CA PRO A 137 7.24 11.62 -17.11
C PRO A 137 7.74 13.07 -16.95
N TYR A 138 7.00 13.90 -16.20
CA TYR A 138 7.38 15.28 -15.89
C TYR A 138 8.10 15.42 -14.52
N PHE A 139 7.93 14.44 -13.64
CA PHE A 139 8.41 14.47 -12.26
C PHE A 139 9.54 13.47 -11.99
N ASP A 140 9.80 12.56 -12.93
CA ASP A 140 10.81 11.51 -12.84
C ASP A 140 11.25 11.06 -14.25
N ASP A 141 12.37 10.34 -14.35
CA ASP A 141 12.96 9.85 -15.62
C ASP A 141 12.05 8.88 -16.39
N GLY A 142 11.01 8.40 -15.73
CA GLY A 142 9.95 7.58 -16.29
C GLY A 142 10.35 6.12 -16.52
N GLU A 143 11.47 5.66 -15.96
CA GLU A 143 12.02 4.32 -16.19
C GLU A 143 11.02 3.19 -15.86
N THR A 144 10.24 3.33 -14.79
CA THR A 144 9.24 2.31 -14.37
C THR A 144 7.84 2.55 -14.90
N SER A 145 7.60 3.66 -15.61
CA SER A 145 6.24 4.13 -15.95
C SER A 145 5.39 3.07 -16.64
N ASN A 146 6.02 2.18 -17.41
CA ASN A 146 5.30 1.13 -18.12
C ASN A 146 4.72 0.06 -17.18
N ASN A 147 5.49 -0.40 -16.18
CA ASN A 147 5.01 -1.37 -15.21
C ASN A 147 4.15 -0.72 -14.13
N ASP A 148 4.43 0.53 -13.79
CA ASP A 148 3.59 1.33 -12.90
C ASP A 148 2.16 1.42 -13.45
N ILE A 149 1.98 1.95 -14.68
CA ILE A 149 0.65 2.09 -15.31
C ILE A 149 -0.04 0.72 -15.46
N LEU A 150 0.74 -0.35 -15.68
CA LEU A 150 0.18 -1.70 -15.74
C LEU A 150 -0.47 -2.09 -14.41
N ASN A 151 0.23 -1.89 -13.29
CA ASN A 151 -0.30 -2.21 -11.95
C ASN A 151 -1.41 -1.24 -11.55
N ASP A 152 -1.28 0.05 -11.86
CA ASP A 152 -2.31 1.07 -11.68
C ASP A 152 -3.66 0.62 -12.27
N ASN A 153 -3.67 0.25 -13.55
CA ASN A 153 -4.91 -0.15 -14.21
C ASN A 153 -5.38 -1.55 -13.83
N LEU A 154 -4.49 -2.45 -13.40
CA LEU A 154 -4.89 -3.75 -12.84
C LEU A 154 -5.64 -3.58 -11.51
N PHE A 155 -5.14 -2.69 -10.64
CA PHE A 155 -5.73 -2.44 -9.33
C PHE A 155 -6.96 -1.52 -9.40
N GLY A 156 -6.90 -0.45 -10.19
CA GLY A 156 -7.89 0.63 -10.19
C GLY A 156 -9.02 0.51 -11.22
N SER A 157 -8.90 -0.35 -12.25
CA SER A 157 -9.91 -0.45 -13.31
C SER A 157 -10.96 -1.54 -13.05
N CYS A 158 -12.21 -1.25 -13.37
CA CYS A 158 -13.28 -2.25 -13.39
C CYS A 158 -13.05 -3.33 -14.46
N CYS A 159 -12.45 -2.95 -15.59
CA CYS A 159 -12.32 -3.79 -16.78
C CYS A 159 -10.91 -3.75 -17.39
N CYS A 160 -9.86 -3.62 -16.57
CA CYS A 160 -8.47 -3.55 -17.02
C CYS A 160 -8.18 -2.48 -18.11
N GLY A 161 -8.83 -1.32 -18.03
CA GLY A 161 -8.73 -0.26 -19.04
C GLY A 161 -9.51 -0.55 -20.32
N GLN A 162 -10.47 -1.48 -20.31
CA GLN A 162 -11.38 -1.75 -21.43
C GLN A 162 -12.77 -1.13 -21.19
N GLY A 163 -13.50 -0.89 -22.29
CA GLY A 163 -14.90 -0.43 -22.23
C GLY A 163 -15.12 1.05 -21.93
N GLY A 164 -14.07 1.88 -21.89
CA GLY A 164 -14.22 3.32 -21.66
C GLY A 164 -13.38 4.18 -22.61
N GLN A 165 -12.55 5.06 -22.05
CA GLN A 165 -11.87 6.11 -22.82
C GLN A 165 -10.78 5.55 -23.73
N TYR A 166 -10.63 6.11 -24.93
CA TYR A 166 -9.68 5.61 -25.94
C TYR A 166 -8.22 5.68 -25.50
N ALA A 167 -7.88 6.62 -24.61
CA ALA A 167 -6.52 6.85 -24.12
C ALA A 167 -6.12 5.86 -23.01
N TRP A 168 -7.06 5.13 -22.41
CA TRP A 168 -6.76 4.18 -21.35
C TRP A 168 -5.83 3.08 -21.83
N ARG A 169 -4.83 2.77 -20.99
CA ARG A 169 -3.95 1.64 -21.26
C ARG A 169 -4.64 0.34 -20.86
N ARG A 170 -4.92 -0.50 -21.86
CA ARG A 170 -5.43 -1.86 -21.64
C ARG A 170 -4.34 -2.74 -21.02
N VAL A 171 -4.68 -3.44 -19.94
CA VAL A 171 -3.74 -4.32 -19.20
C VAL A 171 -4.16 -5.79 -19.14
N CYS A 172 -5.40 -6.10 -19.52
CA CYS A 172 -5.89 -7.46 -19.73
C CYS A 172 -6.97 -7.48 -20.83
N ASP A 173 -7.42 -8.68 -21.22
CA ASP A 173 -8.46 -8.86 -22.24
C ASP A 173 -9.63 -9.68 -21.67
N CYS A 174 -10.34 -9.07 -20.71
CA CYS A 174 -11.42 -9.71 -19.98
C CYS A 174 -12.80 -9.13 -20.29
N GLN A 175 -12.89 -8.11 -21.14
CA GLN A 175 -14.16 -7.55 -21.58
C GLN A 175 -14.92 -8.53 -22.47
N THR A 176 -16.18 -8.80 -22.10
CA THR A 176 -17.06 -9.71 -22.87
C THR A 176 -18.12 -8.95 -23.67
N SER A 177 -18.53 -7.76 -23.22
CA SER A 177 -19.41 -6.84 -23.95
C SER A 177 -19.23 -5.40 -23.43
N THR A 178 -20.02 -4.46 -23.94
CA THR A 178 -20.02 -3.07 -23.43
C THR A 178 -20.32 -3.10 -21.93
N ASP A 179 -19.48 -2.44 -21.13
CA ASP A 179 -19.57 -2.37 -19.65
C ASP A 179 -19.59 -3.72 -18.90
N THR A 180 -19.24 -4.83 -19.55
CA THR A 180 -19.27 -6.16 -18.92
C THR A 180 -17.93 -6.88 -19.09
N CYS A 181 -17.43 -7.45 -17.99
CA CYS A 181 -16.17 -8.18 -17.95
C CYS A 181 -16.31 -9.51 -17.21
N ASN A 182 -15.53 -10.51 -17.63
CA ASN A 182 -15.47 -11.82 -16.99
C ASN A 182 -14.70 -11.72 -15.67
N SER A 183 -15.37 -11.99 -14.55
CA SER A 183 -14.81 -11.87 -13.20
C SER A 183 -13.61 -12.81 -12.97
N SER A 184 -13.71 -14.07 -13.37
CA SER A 184 -12.63 -15.05 -13.23
C SER A 184 -11.39 -14.63 -14.02
N CYS A 185 -11.57 -14.11 -15.23
CA CYS A 185 -10.50 -13.55 -16.04
C CYS A 185 -9.84 -12.33 -15.37
N LEU A 186 -10.63 -11.42 -14.80
CA LEU A 186 -10.13 -10.24 -14.10
C LEU A 186 -9.28 -10.64 -12.89
N MET A 187 -9.76 -11.60 -12.08
CA MET A 187 -9.03 -12.10 -10.92
C MET A 187 -7.73 -12.81 -11.36
N THR A 188 -7.81 -13.69 -12.35
CA THR A 188 -6.62 -14.39 -12.88
C THR A 188 -5.61 -13.41 -13.47
N SER A 189 -6.08 -12.38 -14.18
CA SER A 189 -5.22 -11.35 -14.76
C SER A 189 -4.54 -10.52 -13.68
N LEU A 190 -5.29 -10.15 -12.64
CA LEU A 190 -4.73 -9.45 -11.49
C LEU A 190 -3.64 -10.29 -10.84
N TRP A 191 -3.94 -11.52 -10.43
CA TRP A 191 -2.98 -12.43 -9.82
C TRP A 191 -1.73 -12.67 -10.65
N LYS A 192 -1.86 -12.96 -11.95
CA LYS A 192 -0.70 -13.28 -12.79
C LYS A 192 0.16 -12.08 -13.17
N LYS A 193 -0.39 -10.87 -13.13
CA LYS A 193 0.27 -9.67 -13.66
C LYS A 193 0.56 -8.61 -12.60
N SER A 194 0.02 -8.72 -11.39
CA SER A 194 0.27 -7.78 -10.29
C SER A 194 1.65 -7.99 -9.68
N ASN A 195 2.70 -7.74 -10.48
CA ASN A 195 4.09 -7.96 -10.07
C ASN A 195 4.43 -7.16 -8.80
N TYR A 196 3.78 -6.02 -8.57
CA TYR A 196 4.10 -5.17 -7.42
C TYR A 196 3.53 -5.71 -6.13
N TYR A 197 2.35 -6.31 -6.13
CA TYR A 197 1.80 -6.95 -4.94
C TYR A 197 2.65 -8.17 -4.55
N HIS A 198 3.08 -8.98 -5.52
CA HIS A 198 3.98 -10.12 -5.26
C HIS A 198 5.36 -9.67 -4.78
N ALA A 199 5.96 -8.67 -5.43
CA ALA A 199 7.24 -8.11 -5.02
C ALA A 199 7.17 -7.54 -3.59
N ALA A 200 6.09 -6.85 -3.23
CA ALA A 200 5.90 -6.30 -1.89
C ALA A 200 5.82 -7.40 -0.81
N ARG A 201 5.17 -8.54 -1.11
CA ARG A 201 5.16 -9.70 -0.20
C ARG A 201 6.56 -10.29 -0.01
N HIS A 202 7.31 -10.46 -1.10
CA HIS A 202 8.70 -10.92 -1.01
C HIS A 202 9.59 -9.95 -0.23
N LEU A 203 9.44 -8.65 -0.46
CA LEU A 203 10.12 -7.60 0.30
C LEU A 203 9.80 -7.72 1.80
N TYR A 204 8.52 -7.83 2.17
CA TYR A 204 8.12 -8.00 3.57
C TYR A 204 8.74 -9.23 4.23
N HIS A 205 8.77 -10.37 3.53
CA HIS A 205 9.43 -11.59 4.02
C HIS A 205 10.93 -11.38 4.23
N ASN A 206 11.61 -10.65 3.34
CA ASN A 206 13.02 -10.33 3.52
C ASN A 206 13.25 -9.38 4.70
N ILE A 207 12.44 -8.33 4.84
CA ILE A 207 12.55 -7.35 5.93
C ILE A 207 12.33 -8.03 7.29
N THR A 208 11.31 -8.87 7.43
CA THR A 208 11.05 -9.61 8.67
C THR A 208 12.13 -10.66 8.98
N ALA A 209 12.87 -11.16 7.98
CA ALA A 209 14.03 -12.00 8.21
C ALA A 209 15.25 -11.21 8.73
N ILE A 210 15.40 -9.95 8.31
CA ILE A 210 16.49 -9.05 8.73
C ILE A 210 16.17 -8.40 10.09
N TYR A 211 14.91 -8.06 10.33
CA TYR A 211 14.39 -7.41 11.54
C TYR A 211 13.33 -8.28 12.23
N PRO A 212 13.73 -9.43 12.81
CA PRO A 212 12.77 -10.42 13.32
C PRO A 212 11.93 -9.95 14.52
N ASP A 213 12.44 -8.97 15.27
CA ASP A 213 11.80 -8.46 16.49
C ASP A 213 11.21 -7.04 16.33
N ALA A 214 11.19 -6.50 15.10
CA ALA A 214 10.72 -5.15 14.85
C ALA A 214 9.23 -5.09 14.49
N ASP A 215 8.56 -4.02 14.93
CA ASP A 215 7.28 -3.61 14.38
C ASP A 215 7.48 -3.09 12.95
N VAL A 216 6.66 -3.56 12.00
CA VAL A 216 6.73 -3.10 10.59
C VAL A 216 5.52 -2.22 10.27
N TRP A 217 5.78 -1.01 9.81
CA TRP A 217 4.79 -0.04 9.34
C TRP A 217 4.97 0.25 7.86
N LEU A 218 3.88 0.62 7.19
CA LEU A 218 3.88 0.83 5.75
C LEU A 218 3.43 2.23 5.37
N THR A 219 4.01 2.75 4.29
CA THR A 219 3.55 3.98 3.67
C THR A 219 3.89 4.07 2.19
N GLY A 220 3.14 4.92 1.48
CA GLY A 220 3.39 5.19 0.08
C GLY A 220 2.37 6.17 -0.48
N HIS A 221 2.70 6.71 -1.65
CA HIS A 221 1.85 7.64 -2.39
C HIS A 221 1.33 7.01 -3.70
N SER A 222 0.13 7.39 -4.15
CA SER A 222 -0.48 6.89 -5.39
C SER A 222 -0.46 5.35 -5.44
N LEU A 223 0.20 4.74 -6.44
CA LEU A 223 0.35 3.29 -6.56
C LEU A 223 1.05 2.66 -5.36
N GLY A 224 2.08 3.31 -4.82
CA GLY A 224 2.82 2.82 -3.65
C GLY A 224 1.94 2.78 -2.40
N GLY A 225 1.00 3.71 -2.28
CA GLY A 225 -0.02 3.70 -1.23
C GLY A 225 -0.98 2.52 -1.38
N VAL A 226 -1.45 2.24 -2.60
CA VAL A 226 -2.30 1.07 -2.87
C VAL A 226 -1.58 -0.24 -2.54
N VAL A 227 -0.34 -0.41 -3.00
CA VAL A 227 0.45 -1.63 -2.70
C VAL A 227 0.72 -1.75 -1.19
N SER A 228 1.02 -0.64 -0.51
CA SER A 228 1.19 -0.61 0.95
C SER A 228 -0.07 -1.03 1.68
N SER A 229 -1.24 -0.54 1.26
CA SER A 229 -2.52 -0.90 1.86
C SER A 229 -2.89 -2.37 1.62
N LEU A 230 -2.65 -2.90 0.43
CA LEU A 230 -2.86 -4.33 0.13
C LEU A 230 -1.94 -5.20 1.01
N LEU A 231 -0.66 -4.84 1.13
CA LEU A 231 0.29 -5.52 2.01
C LEU A 231 -0.13 -5.41 3.49
N GLY A 232 -0.61 -4.23 3.88
CA GLY A 232 -1.15 -3.92 5.20
C GLY A 232 -2.36 -4.76 5.55
N LEU A 233 -3.28 -5.02 4.61
CA LEU A 233 -4.38 -5.96 4.81
C LEU A 233 -3.88 -7.40 4.94
N THR A 234 -2.94 -7.82 4.08
CA THR A 234 -2.43 -9.20 4.04
C THR A 234 -1.75 -9.62 5.33
N TYR A 235 -0.94 -8.72 5.90
CA TYR A 235 -0.17 -9.00 7.12
C TYR A 235 -0.62 -8.18 8.32
N GLY A 236 -1.76 -7.49 8.22
CA GLY A 236 -2.36 -6.63 9.25
C GLY A 236 -1.38 -5.63 9.87
N LEU A 237 -0.73 -4.86 9.00
CA LEU A 237 0.31 -3.90 9.36
C LEU A 237 -0.27 -2.48 9.44
N PRO A 238 0.14 -1.65 10.42
CA PRO A 238 -0.22 -0.25 10.45
C PRO A 238 0.25 0.45 9.18
N THR A 239 -0.68 1.13 8.49
CA THR A 239 -0.41 1.69 7.17
C THR A 239 -1.00 3.10 7.04
N ILE A 240 -0.17 4.04 6.61
CA ILE A 240 -0.60 5.41 6.27
C ILE A 240 -0.28 5.64 4.80
N THR A 241 -1.27 6.01 3.99
CA THR A 241 -1.08 6.25 2.55
C THR A 241 -1.50 7.67 2.18
N PHE A 242 -0.94 8.19 1.08
CA PHE A 242 -1.21 9.54 0.58
C PHE A 242 -1.67 9.50 -0.87
N GLU A 243 -2.81 10.12 -1.16
CA GLU A 243 -3.41 10.18 -2.50
C GLU A 243 -3.47 8.81 -3.20
N ALA A 244 -3.61 7.73 -2.42
CA ALA A 244 -3.83 6.40 -2.94
C ALA A 244 -5.20 6.36 -3.61
N PHE A 245 -5.30 5.82 -4.83
CA PHE A 245 -6.60 5.61 -5.45
C PHE A 245 -7.37 4.49 -4.74
N PRO A 246 -8.71 4.41 -4.88
CA PRO A 246 -9.51 3.43 -4.15
C PRO A 246 -9.10 1.98 -4.46
N ASP A 247 -8.77 1.21 -3.44
CA ASP A 247 -8.08 -0.08 -3.53
C ASP A 247 -8.93 -1.28 -3.07
N ALA A 248 -10.15 -1.06 -2.59
CA ALA A 248 -11.06 -2.12 -2.14
C ALA A 248 -11.38 -3.13 -3.26
N LEU A 249 -11.47 -2.67 -4.51
CA LEU A 249 -11.72 -3.54 -5.65
C LEU A 249 -10.55 -4.52 -5.87
N ALA A 250 -9.31 -4.02 -5.76
CA ALA A 250 -8.10 -4.83 -5.88
C ALA A 250 -8.01 -5.85 -4.74
N ALA A 251 -8.19 -5.41 -3.50
CA ALA A 251 -8.17 -6.28 -2.32
C ALA A 251 -9.19 -7.42 -2.43
N ARG A 252 -10.41 -7.13 -2.90
CA ARG A 252 -11.44 -8.16 -3.13
C ARG A 252 -11.03 -9.16 -4.20
N ARG A 253 -10.48 -8.70 -5.33
CA ARG A 253 -10.07 -9.56 -6.46
C ARG A 253 -8.83 -10.39 -6.14
N LEU A 254 -7.95 -9.90 -5.28
CA LEU A 254 -6.83 -10.66 -4.70
C LEU A 254 -7.29 -11.65 -3.62
N GLY A 255 -8.58 -11.74 -3.32
CA GLY A 255 -9.08 -12.70 -2.34
C GLY A 255 -8.46 -12.53 -0.95
N LEU A 256 -8.12 -11.29 -0.56
CA LEU A 256 -7.52 -11.05 0.76
C LEU A 256 -8.51 -11.50 1.84
N PRO A 257 -8.02 -12.22 2.87
CA PRO A 257 -8.90 -12.79 3.88
C PRO A 257 -9.62 -11.67 4.63
N THR A 258 -10.90 -11.91 4.90
CA THR A 258 -11.76 -10.97 5.62
C THR A 258 -12.44 -11.66 6.79
N PRO A 259 -12.52 -11.03 7.97
CA PRO A 259 -13.24 -11.59 9.10
C PRO A 259 -14.73 -11.73 8.83
N PRO A 260 -15.42 -12.63 9.54
CA PRO A 260 -16.86 -12.80 9.41
C PRO A 260 -17.60 -11.48 9.61
N GLY A 261 -18.48 -11.16 8.65
CA GLY A 261 -19.28 -9.93 8.67
C GLY A 261 -18.57 -8.70 8.11
N TYR A 262 -17.27 -8.76 7.79
CA TYR A 262 -16.58 -7.70 7.06
C TYR A 262 -16.71 -7.90 5.56
N ARG A 263 -16.90 -6.80 4.84
CA ARG A 263 -16.80 -6.74 3.38
C ARG A 263 -15.75 -5.71 3.02
N VAL A 264 -14.81 -6.08 2.17
CA VAL A 264 -13.81 -5.16 1.64
C VAL A 264 -14.49 -3.89 1.08
N GLY A 265 -14.09 -2.73 1.57
CA GLY A 265 -14.68 -1.42 1.23
C GLY A 265 -15.78 -0.92 2.18
N ASP A 266 -16.14 -1.68 3.22
CA ASP A 266 -17.03 -1.23 4.31
C ASP A 266 -16.22 -0.45 5.37
N VAL A 267 -15.96 0.83 5.07
CA VAL A 267 -15.04 1.71 5.84
C VAL A 267 -15.57 2.16 7.20
N GLU A 268 -16.88 2.13 7.44
CA GLU A 268 -17.49 2.68 8.65
C GLU A 268 -17.30 1.77 9.89
N LYS A 269 -16.83 0.54 9.71
CA LYS A 269 -16.94 -0.47 10.77
C LYS A 269 -15.67 -1.09 11.31
N HIS A 270 -14.47 -0.89 10.73
CA HIS A 270 -13.42 -1.86 11.05
C HIS A 270 -12.00 -1.34 11.23
N TYR A 271 -11.34 -2.07 12.12
CA TYR A 271 -9.99 -1.89 12.57
C TYR A 271 -9.03 -2.62 11.63
N THR A 272 -8.69 -1.96 10.52
CA THR A 272 -7.67 -2.46 9.58
C THR A 272 -6.29 -1.94 9.91
N GLY A 273 -6.20 -0.84 10.67
CA GLY A 273 -4.95 -0.12 10.89
C GLY A 273 -4.49 0.71 9.69
N ILE A 274 -5.35 0.87 8.68
CA ILE A 274 -5.04 1.57 7.43
C ILE A 274 -5.75 2.93 7.40
N TYR A 275 -5.00 3.98 7.09
CA TYR A 275 -5.49 5.34 6.93
C TYR A 275 -5.06 5.89 5.57
N HIS A 276 -6.03 6.39 4.80
CA HIS A 276 -5.82 6.99 3.50
C HIS A 276 -6.01 8.51 3.59
N PHE A 277 -4.91 9.24 3.57
CA PHE A 277 -4.92 10.69 3.49
C PHE A 277 -5.01 11.13 2.04
N GLY A 278 -5.92 12.03 1.71
CA GLY A 278 -5.99 12.57 0.36
C GLY A 278 -6.93 13.75 0.22
N HIS A 279 -6.73 14.52 -0.84
CA HIS A 279 -7.53 15.70 -1.11
C HIS A 279 -8.71 15.35 -2.01
N THR A 280 -9.90 15.84 -1.69
CA THR A 280 -11.11 15.71 -2.54
C THR A 280 -11.00 16.35 -3.93
N ALA A 281 -9.97 17.15 -4.17
CA ALA A 281 -9.68 17.76 -5.47
C ALA A 281 -8.71 16.90 -6.30
N ASP A 282 -8.10 15.87 -5.70
CA ASP A 282 -7.26 14.91 -6.41
C ASP A 282 -8.14 13.84 -7.09
N PRO A 283 -8.16 13.78 -8.44
CA PRO A 283 -8.94 12.78 -9.16
C PRO A 283 -8.41 11.34 -9.00
N VAL A 284 -7.16 11.15 -8.59
CA VAL A 284 -6.57 9.83 -8.29
C VAL A 284 -7.20 9.29 -7.01
N TYR A 285 -7.11 10.06 -5.92
CA TYR A 285 -7.69 9.69 -4.62
C TYR A 285 -9.20 9.43 -4.71
N MET A 286 -9.92 10.26 -5.46
CA MET A 286 -11.37 10.11 -5.65
C MET A 286 -11.75 8.97 -6.62
N GLY A 287 -10.79 8.37 -7.33
CA GLY A 287 -11.07 7.36 -8.36
C GLY A 287 -11.85 7.93 -9.55
N HIS A 288 -11.51 9.15 -9.96
CA HIS A 288 -12.18 9.94 -11.00
C HIS A 288 -11.35 10.04 -12.30
N CYS A 289 -10.30 9.23 -12.43
CA CYS A 289 -9.50 9.11 -13.65
C CYS A 289 -10.18 8.25 -14.71
N ASN A 290 -11.40 8.65 -15.08
CA ASN A 290 -12.24 7.97 -16.05
C ASN A 290 -13.02 8.92 -16.98
N SER A 291 -12.83 10.23 -16.83
CA SER A 291 -13.48 11.26 -17.63
C SER A 291 -12.66 11.61 -18.88
N PHE A 292 -13.34 11.83 -20.02
CA PHE A 292 -12.76 12.01 -21.36
C PHE A 292 -11.57 12.99 -21.44
N ASN A 293 -11.65 14.14 -20.76
CA ASN A 293 -10.59 15.17 -20.77
C ASN A 293 -9.80 15.26 -19.46
N SER A 294 -9.89 14.27 -18.56
CA SER A 294 -9.11 14.31 -17.33
C SER A 294 -7.62 14.07 -17.64
N PRO A 295 -6.68 14.82 -17.04
CA PRO A 295 -5.24 14.64 -17.27
C PRO A 295 -4.77 13.19 -17.07
N CYS A 296 -5.29 12.51 -16.05
CA CYS A 296 -4.95 11.12 -15.81
C CYS A 296 -5.55 10.13 -16.83
N THR A 297 -6.72 10.41 -17.42
CA THR A 297 -7.22 9.60 -18.56
C THR A 297 -6.30 9.75 -19.76
N ILE A 298 -5.85 10.97 -20.06
CA ILE A 298 -4.92 11.24 -21.17
C ILE A 298 -3.57 10.55 -20.93
N ALA A 299 -3.12 10.48 -19.67
CA ALA A 299 -1.93 9.73 -19.25
C ALA A 299 -2.11 8.20 -19.27
N GLY A 300 -3.32 7.71 -19.56
CA GLY A 300 -3.60 6.28 -19.73
C GLY A 300 -4.12 5.55 -18.50
N TYR A 301 -4.43 6.26 -17.41
CA TYR A 301 -5.03 5.68 -16.21
C TYR A 301 -6.53 5.47 -16.37
N ALA A 302 -7.03 4.36 -15.84
CA ALA A 302 -8.42 3.94 -15.89
C ALA A 302 -8.96 3.67 -14.48
N PHE A 303 -8.96 4.68 -13.61
CA PHE A 303 -9.44 4.51 -12.23
C PHE A 303 -10.96 4.62 -12.17
N GLN A 304 -11.59 3.51 -11.79
CA GLN A 304 -13.03 3.35 -11.74
C GLN A 304 -13.53 2.84 -10.38
N SER A 305 -12.63 2.33 -9.54
CA SER A 305 -12.91 1.98 -8.14
C SER A 305 -13.29 3.23 -7.32
N LYS A 306 -14.05 3.02 -6.24
CA LYS A 306 -14.64 4.10 -5.42
C LYS A 306 -14.43 3.98 -3.91
N CYS A 307 -14.10 2.79 -3.41
CA CYS A 307 -13.93 2.56 -1.98
C CYS A 307 -12.47 2.26 -1.67
N HIS A 308 -11.98 2.84 -0.59
CA HIS A 308 -10.72 2.46 0.05
C HIS A 308 -10.94 1.32 1.04
N THR A 309 -9.88 0.62 1.39
CA THR A 309 -9.89 -0.47 2.38
C THR A 309 -9.74 0.03 3.82
N GLY A 310 -9.25 1.25 4.02
CA GLY A 310 -9.04 1.89 5.32
C GLY A 310 -9.87 3.15 5.56
N HIS A 311 -9.57 3.83 6.65
CA HIS A 311 -10.24 5.08 7.01
C HIS A 311 -9.77 6.24 6.12
N ASN A 312 -10.72 6.93 5.50
CA ASN A 312 -10.43 8.10 4.67
C ASN A 312 -10.29 9.36 5.54
N SER A 313 -9.16 10.03 5.42
CA SER A 313 -8.84 11.30 6.09
C SER A 313 -8.65 12.38 5.02
N VAL A 314 -9.55 13.35 4.98
CA VAL A 314 -9.56 14.46 4.02
C VAL A 314 -9.14 15.75 4.70
#